data_AF-A0AAX1N562-F1
#
_entry.id   AF-A0AAX1N562-F1
#
_cell.length_a   1.000
_cell.length_b   1.000
_cell.length_c   1.000
_cell.angle_alpha   90.00
_cell.angle_beta   90.00
_cell.angle_gamma   90.00
#
_symmetry.space_group_name_H-M   'P 1'
#
loop_
_entity.id
_entity.type
_entity.pdbx_description
1 polymer ?
#
loop_
_entity_poly.entity_id
_entity_poly.type
_entity_poly.pdbx_seq_one_letter_code
_entity_poly.pdbx_strand_id
1 'polypeptide(L)' 'MLEYSKIVLNGVKEEKALFRKELIKSMNWLEAKEQAKLKDWVIENFSDLHQDVIEEILYTKYQSAS' A
#
# COMPACT_ATOMS: atom_id res chain seq x y z
N MET A 1 -5.11 -13.54 0.25
CA MET A 1 -3.94 -12.99 0.98
C MET A 1 -4.15 -11.53 1.42
N LEU A 2 -5.19 -10.88 0.91
CA LEU A 2 -5.55 -9.50 1.21
C LEU A 2 -5.74 -9.24 2.72
N GLU A 3 -6.53 -10.04 3.42
CA GLU A 3 -6.84 -9.80 4.84
C GLU A 3 -5.59 -9.86 5.74
N TYR A 4 -4.67 -10.80 5.45
CA TYR A 4 -3.38 -10.86 6.14
C TYR A 4 -2.55 -9.59 5.89
N SER A 5 -2.52 -9.10 4.66
CA SER A 5 -1.82 -7.84 4.32
C SER A 5 -2.37 -6.65 5.12
N LYS A 6 -3.71 -6.55 5.26
CA LYS A 6 -4.34 -5.49 6.06
C LYS A 6 -3.94 -5.56 7.53
N ILE A 7 -3.92 -6.76 8.11
CA ILE A 7 -3.50 -6.99 9.50
C ILE A 7 -2.05 -6.52 9.70
N VAL A 8 -1.14 -6.94 8.82
CA VAL A 8 0.27 -6.57 8.91
C VAL A 8 0.45 -5.06 8.77
N LEU A 9 -0.15 -4.43 7.75
CA LEU A 9 -0.05 -2.99 7.51
C LEU A 9 -0.56 -2.17 8.71
N ASN A 10 -1.67 -2.58 9.32
CA ASN A 10 -2.20 -1.91 10.51
C ASN A 10 -1.26 -2.09 11.72
N GLY A 11 -0.59 -3.23 11.84
CA GLY A 11 0.38 -3.50 12.90
C GLY A 11 1.70 -2.72 12.77
N VAL A 12 2.09 -2.32 11.56
CA VAL A 12 3.34 -1.55 11.32
C VAL A 12 3.11 -0.07 11.01
N LYS A 13 1.87 0.43 11.12
CA LYS A 13 1.48 1.78 10.70
C LYS A 13 2.20 2.92 11.44
N GLU A 14 2.77 2.69 12.62
CA GLU A 14 3.51 3.73 13.34
C GLU A 14 4.95 3.87 12.83
N GLU A 15 5.48 2.83 12.17
CA GLU A 15 6.84 2.81 11.64
C GLU A 15 6.83 2.94 10.11
N LYS A 16 6.94 4.18 9.62
CA LYS A 16 6.89 4.52 8.18
C LYS A 16 7.75 3.61 7.27
N ALA A 17 8.97 3.29 7.70
CA ALA A 17 9.86 2.41 6.93
C ALA A 17 9.35 0.96 6.84
N LEU A 18 8.75 0.45 7.92
CA LEU A 18 8.13 -0.88 7.93
C LEU A 18 6.82 -0.89 7.15
N PHE A 19 5.99 0.14 7.29
CA PHE A 19 4.77 0.31 6.50
C PHE A 19 5.07 0.29 5.00
N ARG A 20 6.06 1.08 4.54
CA ARG A 20 6.53 1.08 3.15
C ARG A 20 6.95 -0.32 2.68
N LYS A 21 7.77 -1.01 3.48
CA LYS A 21 8.28 -2.35 3.16
C LYS A 21 7.15 -3.37 3.01
N GLU A 22 6.22 -3.41 3.96
CA GLU A 22 5.12 -4.37 3.93
C GLU A 22 4.08 -4.01 2.86
N LEU A 23 3.88 -2.73 2.54
CA LEU A 23 3.00 -2.33 1.43
C LEU A 23 3.54 -2.81 0.08
N ILE A 24 4.84 -2.63 -0.20
CA ILE A 24 5.48 -3.15 -1.42
C ILE A 24 5.31 -4.67 -1.53
N LYS A 25 5.55 -5.37 -0.41
CA LYS A 25 5.45 -6.83 -0.33
C LYS A 25 4.03 -7.31 -0.59
N SER A 26 3.02 -6.67 0.02
CA SER A 26 1.62 -6.96 -0.23
C SER A 26 1.24 -6.71 -1.69
N MET A 27 1.67 -5.61 -2.30
CA MET A 27 1.42 -5.35 -3.72
C MET A 27 2.05 -6.39 -4.65
N ASN A 28 3.20 -6.97 -4.28
CA ASN A 28 3.85 -8.02 -5.06
C ASN A 28 3.22 -9.41 -4.89
N TRP A 29 2.59 -9.69 -3.74
CA TRP A 29 2.03 -11.01 -3.42
C TRP A 29 0.57 -11.19 -3.82
N LEU A 30 -0.18 -10.09 -3.88
CA LEU A 30 -1.60 -10.12 -4.21
C LEU A 30 -1.82 -10.23 -5.72
N GLU A 31 -2.87 -10.94 -6.12
CA GLU A 31 -3.38 -10.91 -7.49
C GLU A 31 -4.02 -9.56 -7.81
N ALA A 32 -4.17 -9.22 -9.10
CA ALA A 32 -4.64 -7.90 -9.54
C ALA A 32 -5.97 -7.46 -8.89
N LYS A 33 -6.91 -8.39 -8.69
CA LYS A 33 -8.19 -8.11 -8.04
C LYS A 33 -8.02 -7.77 -6.55
N GLU A 34 -7.13 -8.48 -5.86
CA GLU A 34 -6.82 -8.19 -4.46
C GLU A 34 -5.98 -6.91 -4.32
N GLN A 35 -5.06 -6.64 -5.26
CA GLN A 35 -4.30 -5.40 -5.31
C GLN A 35 -5.22 -4.18 -5.41
N ALA A 36 -6.21 -4.19 -6.31
CA ALA A 36 -7.17 -3.09 -6.42
C ALA A 36 -7.88 -2.80 -5.09
N LYS A 37 -8.38 -3.86 -4.43
CA LYS A 37 -9.01 -3.73 -3.10
C LYS A 37 -8.04 -3.25 -2.03
N LEU A 38 -6.77 -3.65 -2.08
CA LEU A 38 -5.77 -3.18 -1.12
C LEU A 38 -5.48 -1.69 -1.34
N LYS A 39 -5.39 -1.23 -2.59
CA LYS A 39 -5.16 0.18 -2.92
C LYS A 39 -6.23 1.07 -2.31
N ASP A 40 -7.50 0.78 -2.59
CA ASP A 40 -8.62 1.56 -2.07
C ASP A 40 -8.56 1.61 -0.54
N TRP A 41 -8.40 0.45 0.10
CA TRP A 41 -8.34 0.35 1.55
C TRP A 41 -7.16 1.13 2.17
N VAL A 42 -5.97 1.06 1.58
CA VAL A 42 -4.79 1.77 2.08
C VAL A 42 -4.97 3.28 1.97
N ILE A 43 -5.54 3.76 0.87
CA ILE A 43 -5.85 5.18 0.67
C ILE A 43 -6.86 5.63 1.73
N GLU A 44 -7.95 4.89 1.93
CA GLU A 44 -8.99 5.23 2.90
C GLU A 44 -8.49 5.25 4.36
N ASN A 45 -7.52 4.39 4.72
CA ASN A 45 -7.13 4.21 6.12
C ASN A 45 -5.82 4.90 6.51
N PHE A 46 -4.95 5.21 5.55
CA PHE A 46 -3.59 5.68 5.84
C PHE A 46 -3.15 6.91 5.06
N SER A 47 -3.99 7.52 4.21
CA SER A 47 -3.60 8.75 3.49
C SER A 47 -3.18 9.87 4.44
N ASP A 48 -3.85 10.04 5.57
CA ASP A 48 -3.49 11.09 6.55
C ASP A 48 -2.13 10.86 7.23
N LEU A 49 -1.63 9.61 7.24
CA LEU A 49 -0.40 9.22 7.95
C LEU A 49 0.79 8.99 7.01
N HIS A 50 0.54 8.39 5.85
CA HIS A 50 1.56 7.85 4.94
C HIS A 50 1.31 8.25 3.49
N GLN A 51 0.70 9.42 3.24
CA GLN A 51 0.37 9.88 1.89
C GLN A 51 1.55 9.72 0.92
N ASP A 52 2.74 10.15 1.32
CA ASP A 52 3.93 10.13 0.47
C ASP A 52 4.35 8.70 0.09
N VAL A 53 4.22 7.74 1.02
CA VAL A 53 4.53 6.32 0.76
C VAL A 53 3.48 5.69 -0.14
N ILE A 54 2.21 6.05 0.03
CA ILE A 54 1.10 5.58 -0.80
C ILE A 54 1.27 6.10 -2.23
N GLU A 55 1.59 7.39 -2.39
CA GLU A 55 1.88 8.02 -3.67
C GLU A 55 3.05 7.33 -4.38
N GLU A 56 4.15 7.11 -3.65
CA GLU A 56 5.36 6.43 -4.14
C GLU A 56 5.07 5.01 -4.65
N ILE A 57 4.28 4.22 -3.93
CA ILE A 57 4.12 2.80 -4.27
C ILE A 57 2.99 2.60 -5.28
N LEU A 58 1.88 3.32 -5.14
CA LEU A 58 0.68 3.06 -5.93
C LEU A 58 0.64 3.83 -7.26
N TYR A 59 1.35 4.96 -7.35
CA TYR A 59 1.22 5.90 -8.48
C TYR A 59 2.53 6.15 -9.25
N THR A 60 3.71 5.76 -8.75
CA THR A 60 5.02 6.03 -9.41
C THR A 60 5.30 5.22 -10.68
N LYS A 61 4.36 4.41 -11.19
CA LYS A 61 4.41 3.86 -12.57
C LYS A 61 3.52 4.58 -13.59
N TYR A 62 2.87 5.69 -13.23
CA TYR A 62 1.93 6.41 -14.11
C TYR A 62 2.34 7.85 -14.46
N GLN A 63 3.61 8.24 -14.31
CA GLN A 63 4.11 9.56 -14.73
C GLN A 63 5.29 9.54 -15.73
N SER A 64 5.48 8.45 -16.48
CA SER A 64 6.42 8.39 -17.62
C SER A 64 5.70 8.20 -18.95
N ALA A 65 4.58 8.90 -19.13
CA ALA A 65 3.91 9.05 -20.42
C ALA A 65 3.25 10.44 -20.49
N SER A 66 4.06 11.45 -20.74
CA SER A 66 3.67 12.73 -21.33
C SER A 66 4.82 13.21 -22.19
#